data_AF-A0A5B0J4M3-F1
#
_entry.id   AF-A0A5B0J4M3-F1
#
_cell.length_a   1.000
_cell.length_b   1.000
_cell.length_c   1.000
_cell.angle_alpha   90.00
_cell.angle_beta   90.00
_cell.angle_gamma   90.00
#
_symmetry.space_group_name_H-M   'P 1'
#
loop_
_entity.id
_entity.type
_entity.pdbx_description
1 polymer ?
#
loop_
_entity_poly.entity_id
_entity_poly.type
_entity_poly.pdbx_seq_one_letter_code
_entity_poly.pdbx_strand_id
1 'polypeptide(L)'
;MSSYRRPVVVTGPFRDADGAVIPYGHRWDSDSPPEDSYSVVTYPERFRPLHAVADALVADLVARFDVEVSEVSEDPATTGDAAELPPDTVLRRTSLRPRDPAAATLNVTWTALPGLVVAAGAWSQSSLPVCGCDACDDDVERLADELERIVGSITAGAFREWRVRRADGTWHGHALGPDAGGSSSGESWAATEDEEDIGAAGPDDRRWAPWPTRRDG
;
A
#
# COMPACT_ATOMS: atom_id res chain seq x y z
N MET A 1 13.38 -11.43 -16.65
CA MET A 1 13.97 -11.61 -15.30
C MET A 1 13.76 -10.32 -14.53
N SER A 2 13.43 -10.36 -13.23
CA SER A 2 13.28 -9.13 -12.44
C SER A 2 14.65 -8.48 -12.21
N SER A 3 14.72 -7.19 -12.53
CA SER A 3 15.87 -6.33 -12.23
C SER A 3 15.61 -5.51 -10.97
N TYR A 4 14.45 -5.69 -10.34
CA TYR A 4 14.12 -5.05 -9.08
C TYR A 4 15.19 -5.34 -8.03
N ARG A 5 15.68 -4.25 -7.45
CA ARG A 5 16.49 -4.27 -6.25
C ARG A 5 15.93 -3.21 -5.33
N ARG A 6 15.48 -3.62 -4.14
CA ARG A 6 15.00 -2.69 -3.12
C ARG A 6 16.07 -1.59 -2.92
N PRO A 7 15.69 -0.31 -3.06
CA PRO A 7 16.56 0.80 -2.67
C PRO A 7 16.98 0.66 -1.22
N VAL A 8 18.19 1.10 -0.88
CA VAL A 8 18.62 1.08 0.52
C VAL A 8 17.72 2.00 1.33
N VAL A 9 17.03 1.45 2.32
CA VAL A 9 16.21 2.21 3.26
C VAL A 9 17.13 2.77 4.33
N VAL A 10 17.37 4.09 4.27
CA VAL A 10 18.11 4.81 5.30
C VAL A 10 17.12 5.51 6.20
N THR A 11 16.89 4.95 7.37
CA THR A 11 16.24 5.68 8.47
C THR A 11 17.31 6.51 9.18
N GLY A 12 17.06 7.81 9.32
CA GLY A 12 17.97 8.68 10.07
C GLY A 12 18.03 8.25 11.54
N PRO A 13 19.04 8.68 12.32
CA PRO A 13 18.88 8.64 13.75
C PRO A 13 17.84 9.69 14.15
N PHE A 14 16.58 9.27 14.27
CA PHE A 14 15.53 10.05 14.92
C PHE A 14 15.82 10.10 16.41
N ARG A 15 15.61 11.26 17.05
CA ARG A 15 15.95 11.45 18.46
C ARG A 15 14.74 11.91 19.26
N ASP A 16 14.61 11.45 20.49
CA ASP A 16 13.60 11.97 21.40
C ASP A 16 14.00 13.33 21.99
N ALA A 17 13.15 13.87 22.88
CA ALA A 17 13.39 15.14 23.55
C ALA A 17 14.66 15.14 24.42
N ASP A 18 15.10 13.98 24.90
CA ASP A 18 16.32 13.81 25.69
C ASP A 18 17.57 13.57 24.81
N GLY A 19 17.39 13.52 23.49
CA GLY A 19 18.44 13.30 22.50
C GLY A 19 18.82 11.83 22.32
N ALA A 20 18.12 10.88 22.95
CA ALA A 20 18.33 9.46 22.73
C ALA A 20 17.78 9.03 21.37
N VAL A 21 18.41 8.03 20.73
CA VAL A 21 17.96 7.55 19.43
C VAL A 21 16.69 6.73 19.59
N ILE A 22 15.66 7.05 18.81
CA ILE A 22 14.39 6.32 18.78
C ILE A 22 14.56 5.09 17.88
N PRO A 23 14.43 3.86 18.43
CA PRO A 23 14.53 2.64 17.64
C PRO A 23 13.16 2.27 17.06
N TYR A 24 12.67 3.04 16.07
CA TYR A 24 11.36 2.76 15.45
C TYR A 24 11.24 1.29 15.03
N GLY A 25 10.09 0.67 15.32
CA GLY A 25 9.85 -0.78 15.16
C GLY A 25 10.09 -1.60 16.42
N HIS A 26 10.85 -1.04 17.37
CA HIS A 26 11.31 -1.68 18.60
C HIS A 26 11.25 -0.71 19.79
N ARG A 27 10.51 0.40 19.68
CA ARG A 27 10.42 1.43 20.72
C ARG A 27 9.71 0.91 21.96
N TRP A 28 8.73 0.03 21.76
CA TRP A 28 7.89 -0.50 22.83
C TRP A 28 8.18 -1.97 23.16
N ASP A 29 8.89 -2.71 22.32
CA ASP A 29 9.16 -4.16 22.50
C ASP A 29 7.92 -4.96 22.94
N SER A 30 7.87 -5.39 24.21
CA SER A 30 6.74 -6.11 24.82
C SER A 30 5.84 -5.24 25.70
N ASP A 31 6.22 -3.97 25.91
CA ASP A 31 5.47 -3.00 26.69
C ASP A 31 4.42 -2.30 25.83
N SER A 32 3.37 -1.79 26.47
CA SER A 32 2.37 -0.98 25.79
C SER A 32 2.90 0.44 25.55
N PRO A 33 2.61 1.05 24.38
CA PRO A 33 2.94 2.44 24.14
C PRO A 33 2.26 3.36 25.18
N PRO A 34 2.96 4.42 25.63
CA PRO A 34 2.36 5.48 26.45
C PRO A 34 1.13 6.12 25.78
N GLU A 35 0.14 6.52 26.57
CA GLU A 35 -1.13 7.07 26.05
C GLU A 35 -0.90 8.35 25.22
N ASP A 36 0.08 9.16 25.56
CA ASP A 36 0.46 10.39 24.86
C ASP A 36 1.19 10.16 23.52
N SER A 37 1.51 8.91 23.17
CA SER A 37 2.08 8.56 21.86
C SER A 37 1.02 8.22 20.81
N TYR A 38 -0.24 8.03 21.23
CA TYR A 38 -1.35 7.80 20.30
C TYR A 38 -1.74 9.07 19.58
N SER A 39 -2.02 8.95 18.28
CA SER A 39 -2.40 10.08 17.41
C SER A 39 -1.34 11.19 17.29
N VAL A 40 -0.12 10.96 17.79
CA VAL A 40 1.03 11.85 17.65
C VAL A 40 1.96 11.31 16.57
N VAL A 41 2.42 12.15 15.66
CA VAL A 41 3.40 11.79 14.62
C VAL A 41 4.59 12.71 14.75
N THR A 42 5.66 12.25 15.42
CA THR A 42 6.83 13.11 15.70
C THR A 42 7.72 13.26 14.47
N TYR A 43 7.96 12.17 13.75
CA TYR A 43 8.87 12.12 12.60
C TYR A 43 8.19 11.49 11.38
N PRO A 44 7.28 12.20 10.68
CA PRO A 44 6.59 11.67 9.50
C PRO A 44 7.56 11.25 8.39
N GLU A 45 8.70 11.94 8.25
CA GLU A 45 9.72 11.64 7.27
C GLU A 45 10.35 10.25 7.39
N ARG A 46 10.17 9.56 8.53
CA ARG A 46 10.62 8.17 8.72
C ARG A 46 10.04 7.21 7.67
N PHE A 47 8.88 7.54 7.12
CA PHE A 47 8.22 6.73 6.08
C PHE A 47 8.69 7.07 4.66
N ARG A 48 9.40 8.20 4.45
CA ARG A 48 9.80 8.66 3.11
C ARG A 48 10.56 7.62 2.28
N PRO A 49 11.42 6.74 2.84
CA PRO A 49 12.03 5.68 2.05
C PRO A 49 11.03 4.75 1.35
N LEU A 50 9.81 4.60 1.87
CA LEU A 50 8.76 3.79 1.26
C LEU A 50 8.34 4.32 -0.12
N HIS A 51 8.36 5.64 -0.32
CA HIS A 51 8.12 6.24 -1.64
C HIS A 51 9.16 5.79 -2.67
N ALA A 52 10.44 5.76 -2.28
CA ALA A 52 11.53 5.32 -3.16
C ALA A 52 11.45 3.82 -3.48
N VAL A 53 11.05 3.00 -2.49
CA VAL A 53 10.79 1.57 -2.70
C VAL A 53 9.66 1.37 -3.72
N ALA A 54 8.55 2.08 -3.57
CA ALA A 54 7.44 2.02 -4.51
C ALA A 54 7.83 2.48 -5.92
N ASP A 55 8.65 3.52 -6.05
CA ASP A 55 9.16 3.96 -7.35
C ASP A 55 9.97 2.87 -8.06
N ALA A 56 10.92 2.27 -7.36
CA ALA A 56 11.72 1.19 -7.91
C ALA A 56 10.86 -0.03 -8.27
N LEU A 57 9.84 -0.33 -7.46
CA LEU A 57 8.93 -1.44 -7.69
C LEU A 57 8.05 -1.20 -8.92
N VAL A 58 7.42 -0.02 -9.03
CA VAL A 58 6.62 0.37 -10.19
C VAL A 58 7.46 0.35 -11.47
N ALA A 59 8.70 0.86 -11.43
CA ALA A 59 9.60 0.83 -12.57
C ALA A 59 9.89 -0.62 -13.04
N ASP A 60 10.15 -1.55 -12.11
CA ASP A 60 10.35 -2.96 -12.45
C ASP A 60 9.08 -3.63 -12.99
N LEU A 61 7.90 -3.31 -12.43
CA LEU A 61 6.63 -3.85 -12.92
C LEU A 61 6.37 -3.44 -14.38
N VAL A 62 6.58 -2.16 -14.70
CA VAL A 62 6.42 -1.62 -16.06
C VAL A 62 7.41 -2.23 -17.04
N ALA A 63 8.63 -2.53 -16.58
CA ALA A 63 9.64 -3.20 -17.39
C ALA A 63 9.29 -4.67 -17.67
N ARG A 64 8.73 -5.38 -16.68
CA ARG A 64 8.49 -6.84 -16.75
C ARG A 64 7.16 -7.24 -17.37
N PHE A 65 6.11 -6.47 -17.14
CA PHE A 65 4.75 -6.88 -17.46
C PHE A 65 4.16 -6.06 -18.61
N ASP A 66 3.22 -6.67 -19.32
CA ASP A 66 2.45 -6.03 -20.38
C ASP A 66 1.28 -5.24 -19.77
N VAL A 67 1.60 -4.02 -19.35
CA VAL A 67 0.68 -3.10 -18.65
C VAL A 67 0.61 -1.76 -19.37
N GLU A 68 -0.58 -1.17 -19.35
CA GLU A 68 -0.81 0.23 -19.64
C GLU A 68 -0.65 1.05 -18.37
N VAL A 69 0.11 2.14 -18.47
CA VAL A 69 0.43 3.01 -17.34
C VAL A 69 -0.30 4.33 -17.51
N SER A 70 -1.00 4.77 -16.47
CA SER A 70 -1.51 6.14 -16.39
C SER A 70 -1.13 6.76 -15.05
N GLU A 71 -0.80 8.04 -15.09
CA GLU A 71 -0.38 8.79 -13.91
C GLU A 71 -1.27 10.00 -13.74
N VAL A 72 -1.62 10.26 -12.48
CA VAL A 72 -2.32 11.46 -12.06
C VAL A 72 -1.53 12.03 -10.89
N SER A 73 -1.03 13.25 -11.04
CA SER A 73 -0.34 13.99 -9.97
C SER A 73 -1.08 15.30 -9.71
N GLU A 74 -1.14 15.71 -8.45
CA GLU A 74 -1.50 17.09 -8.14
C GLU A 74 -0.32 18.01 -8.48
N ASP A 75 -0.61 19.22 -8.97
CA ASP A 75 0.43 20.17 -9.38
C ASP A 75 1.16 20.70 -8.13
N PRO A 76 2.48 20.45 -7.96
CA PRO A 76 3.24 20.93 -6.82
C PRO A 76 3.30 22.47 -6.72
N ALA A 77 2.89 23.23 -7.73
CA ALA A 77 2.70 24.68 -7.63
C ALA A 77 1.42 25.08 -6.88
N THR A 78 0.45 24.16 -6.75
CA THR A 78 -0.82 24.36 -6.04
C THR A 78 -0.77 23.75 -4.64
N THR A 79 0.10 22.78 -4.45
CA THR A 79 0.30 22.03 -3.22
C THR A 79 1.46 22.68 -2.45
N GLY A 80 1.23 23.15 -1.21
CA GLY A 80 2.27 23.76 -0.36
C GLY A 80 3.42 22.80 -0.01
N ASP A 81 4.25 23.14 0.98
CA ASP A 81 5.25 22.19 1.48
C ASP A 81 4.53 20.89 1.89
N ALA A 82 4.99 19.74 1.40
CA ALA A 82 4.38 18.44 1.68
C ALA A 82 4.25 18.16 3.20
N ALA A 83 5.14 18.75 4.02
CA ALA A 83 5.07 18.67 5.47
C ALA A 83 3.88 19.45 6.09
N GLU A 84 3.31 20.41 5.37
CA GLU A 84 2.19 21.25 5.82
C GLU A 84 0.82 20.75 5.34
N LEU A 85 0.81 19.74 4.45
CA LEU A 85 -0.42 19.16 3.92
C LEU A 85 -1.09 18.22 4.92
N PRO A 86 -2.42 18.05 4.84
CA PRO A 86 -3.11 16.95 5.52
C PRO A 86 -2.44 15.60 5.20
N PRO A 87 -2.22 14.71 6.20
CA PRO A 87 -1.53 13.43 6.04
C PRO A 87 -2.00 12.55 4.88
N ASP A 88 -3.29 12.58 4.59
CA ASP A 88 -3.99 11.80 3.57
C ASP A 88 -4.00 12.45 2.18
N THR A 89 -3.41 13.64 2.03
CA THR A 89 -3.31 14.33 0.74
C THR A 89 -2.58 13.45 -0.27
N VAL A 90 -3.22 13.23 -1.42
CA VAL A 90 -2.68 12.44 -2.52
C VAL A 90 -1.69 13.29 -3.32
N LEU A 91 -0.42 12.90 -3.33
CA LEU A 91 0.61 13.59 -4.11
C LEU A 91 0.60 13.12 -5.57
N ARG A 92 0.48 11.80 -5.76
CA ARG A 92 0.32 11.18 -7.08
C ARG A 92 -0.26 9.79 -6.97
N ARG A 93 -0.81 9.31 -8.08
CA ARG A 93 -1.27 7.95 -8.28
C ARG A 93 -0.77 7.42 -9.62
N THR A 94 -0.18 6.24 -9.60
CA THR A 94 0.18 5.48 -10.80
C THR A 94 -0.76 4.28 -10.89
N SER A 95 -1.50 4.18 -12.00
CA SER A 95 -2.34 3.04 -12.34
C SER A 95 -1.61 2.14 -13.34
N LEU A 96 -1.50 0.86 -13.01
CA LEU A 96 -0.89 -0.18 -13.82
C LEU A 96 -2.00 -1.16 -14.21
N ARG A 97 -2.48 -1.05 -15.45
CA ARG A 97 -3.56 -1.87 -15.99
C ARG A 97 -3.00 -2.97 -16.90
N PRO A 98 -3.03 -4.25 -16.50
CA PRO A 98 -2.65 -5.35 -17.36
C PRO A 98 -3.47 -5.40 -18.65
N ARG A 99 -2.84 -5.85 -19.75
CA ARG A 99 -3.55 -6.11 -21.02
C ARG A 99 -4.55 -7.27 -20.91
N ASP A 100 -4.31 -8.22 -20.02
CA ASP A 100 -5.26 -9.28 -19.71
C ASP A 100 -6.33 -8.76 -18.72
N PRO A 101 -7.61 -8.63 -19.13
CA PRO A 101 -8.68 -8.17 -18.23
C PRO A 101 -9.01 -9.17 -17.12
N ALA A 102 -8.47 -10.39 -17.16
CA ALA A 102 -8.56 -11.37 -16.08
C ALA A 102 -7.57 -11.08 -14.94
N ALA A 103 -6.53 -10.28 -15.17
CA ALA A 103 -5.55 -9.85 -14.17
C ALA A 103 -5.98 -8.53 -13.50
N ALA A 104 -5.67 -8.38 -12.21
CA ALA A 104 -6.08 -7.21 -11.44
C ALA A 104 -5.28 -5.96 -11.82
N THR A 105 -5.97 -4.84 -12.06
CA THR A 105 -5.35 -3.52 -12.08
C THR A 105 -4.75 -3.21 -10.71
N LEU A 106 -3.56 -2.62 -10.68
CA LEU A 106 -2.88 -2.15 -9.48
C LEU A 106 -2.78 -0.62 -9.52
N ASN A 107 -3.19 0.04 -8.46
CA ASN A 107 -2.99 1.47 -8.25
C ASN A 107 -2.06 1.66 -7.05
N VAL A 108 -1.01 2.44 -7.23
CA VAL A 108 -0.12 2.87 -6.15
C VAL A 108 -0.29 4.37 -6.00
N THR A 109 -0.65 4.81 -4.81
CA THR A 109 -0.88 6.22 -4.48
C THR A 109 0.11 6.64 -3.40
N TRP A 110 0.80 7.76 -3.63
CA TRP A 110 1.74 8.36 -2.70
C TRP A 110 1.05 9.49 -1.93
N THR A 111 1.21 9.50 -0.61
CA THR A 111 0.54 10.47 0.27
C THR A 111 1.52 11.44 0.94
N ALA A 112 1.01 12.54 1.50
CA ALA A 112 1.81 13.59 2.15
C ALA A 112 2.43 13.18 3.49
N LEU A 113 1.71 12.45 4.34
CA LEU A 113 2.38 11.54 5.28
C LEU A 113 3.06 10.51 4.38
N PRO A 114 4.40 10.35 4.38
CA PRO A 114 5.13 9.68 3.29
C PRO A 114 4.92 8.15 3.16
N GLY A 115 3.71 7.67 3.40
CA GLY A 115 3.21 6.35 3.14
C GLY A 115 2.62 6.18 1.74
N LEU A 116 1.92 5.06 1.58
CA LEU A 116 1.32 4.60 0.34
C LEU A 116 -0.11 4.11 0.58
N VAL A 117 -0.93 4.21 -0.45
CA VAL A 117 -2.16 3.45 -0.58
C VAL A 117 -2.03 2.55 -1.81
N VAL A 118 -2.17 1.24 -1.60
CA VAL A 118 -2.13 0.22 -2.64
C VAL A 118 -3.54 -0.31 -2.85
N ALA A 119 -4.11 -0.06 -4.01
CA ALA A 119 -5.43 -0.58 -4.38
C ALA A 119 -5.33 -1.57 -5.55
N ALA A 120 -6.07 -2.66 -5.49
CA ALA A 120 -6.02 -3.70 -6.50
C ALA A 120 -7.39 -4.33 -6.78
N GLY A 121 -7.59 -4.74 -8.04
CA GLY A 121 -8.80 -5.45 -8.43
C GLY A 121 -10.04 -4.56 -8.36
N ALA A 122 -11.07 -5.05 -7.66
CA ALA A 122 -12.36 -4.38 -7.56
C ALA A 122 -12.47 -3.47 -6.33
N TRP A 123 -11.92 -3.87 -5.17
CA TRP A 123 -12.10 -3.11 -3.92
C TRP A 123 -10.95 -3.24 -2.93
N SER A 124 -10.00 -4.15 -3.13
CA SER A 124 -8.90 -4.31 -2.17
C SER A 124 -8.07 -3.04 -2.08
N GLN A 125 -7.90 -2.54 -0.86
CA GLN A 125 -7.09 -1.36 -0.57
C GLN A 125 -6.28 -1.60 0.71
N SER A 126 -5.03 -1.18 0.72
CA SER A 126 -4.14 -1.28 1.88
C SER A 126 -3.32 -0.01 2.02
N SER A 127 -3.33 0.58 3.22
CA SER A 127 -2.52 1.75 3.56
C SER A 127 -1.23 1.31 4.26
N LEU A 128 -0.10 1.89 3.88
CA LEU A 128 1.23 1.58 4.42
C LEU A 128 1.93 2.89 4.83
N PRO A 129 2.05 3.22 6.12
CA PRO A 129 1.49 2.49 7.26
C PRO A 129 -0.05 2.57 7.32
N VAL A 130 -0.67 1.67 8.09
CA VAL A 130 -2.09 1.78 8.45
C VAL A 130 -2.33 2.97 9.38
N CYS A 131 -1.36 3.27 10.24
CA CYS A 131 -1.38 4.41 11.14
C CYS A 131 0.02 5.00 11.30
N GLY A 132 0.17 6.31 11.11
CA GLY A 132 1.48 6.97 11.20
C GLY A 132 1.98 7.26 12.62
N CYS A 133 1.15 7.03 13.65
CA CYS A 133 1.43 7.52 15.00
C CYS A 133 2.62 6.82 15.67
N ASP A 134 3.20 7.50 16.65
CA ASP A 134 4.32 7.03 17.44
C ASP A 134 3.98 5.77 18.26
N ALA A 135 2.72 5.60 18.70
CA ALA A 135 2.27 4.41 19.40
C ALA A 135 2.31 3.14 18.52
N CYS A 136 1.97 3.26 17.23
CA CYS A 136 2.00 2.12 16.30
C CYS A 136 3.42 1.67 15.97
N ASP A 137 4.39 2.58 16.11
CA ASP A 137 5.82 2.27 16.02
C ASP A 137 6.20 1.47 14.77
N ASP A 138 5.56 1.76 13.63
CA ASP A 138 5.82 1.01 12.40
C ASP A 138 7.29 1.10 11.96
N ASP A 139 7.84 -0.02 11.52
CA ASP A 139 9.14 -0.12 10.87
C ASP A 139 8.99 -0.01 9.35
N VAL A 140 9.77 0.86 8.73
CA VAL A 140 9.71 1.11 7.29
C VAL A 140 10.21 -0.08 6.48
N GLU A 141 11.14 -0.90 6.99
CA GLU A 141 11.57 -2.12 6.30
C GLU A 141 10.45 -3.16 6.29
N ARG A 142 9.77 -3.35 7.42
CA ARG A 142 8.56 -4.20 7.46
C ARG A 142 7.44 -3.68 6.55
N LEU A 143 7.25 -2.36 6.45
CA LEU A 143 6.28 -1.79 5.50
C LEU A 143 6.69 -2.03 4.03
N ALA A 144 7.99 -2.00 3.72
CA ALA A 144 8.50 -2.33 2.40
C ALA A 144 8.32 -3.82 2.08
N ASP A 145 8.56 -4.72 3.04
CA ASP A 145 8.25 -6.16 2.92
C ASP A 145 6.76 -6.38 2.65
N GLU A 146 5.88 -5.66 3.37
CA GLU A 146 4.44 -5.73 3.20
C GLU A 146 4.03 -5.29 1.79
N LEU A 147 4.55 -4.14 1.31
CA LEU A 147 4.32 -3.65 -0.05
C LEU A 147 4.72 -4.69 -1.11
N GLU A 148 5.94 -5.23 -1.01
CA GLU A 148 6.48 -6.17 -1.99
C GLU A 148 5.69 -7.47 -2.03
N ARG A 149 5.25 -7.98 -0.87
CA ARG A 149 4.39 -9.17 -0.79
C ARG A 149 3.00 -8.91 -1.36
N ILE A 150 2.36 -7.77 -1.07
CA ILE A 150 1.04 -7.42 -1.67
C ILE A 150 1.15 -7.44 -3.20
N VAL A 151 2.11 -6.68 -3.73
CA VAL A 151 2.33 -6.56 -5.18
C VAL A 151 2.75 -7.88 -5.80
N GLY A 152 3.61 -8.65 -5.13
CA GLY A 152 4.03 -9.98 -5.55
C GLY A 152 2.86 -10.95 -5.69
N SER A 153 2.02 -11.05 -4.66
CA SER A 153 0.80 -11.87 -4.67
C SER A 153 -0.15 -11.50 -5.81
N ILE A 154 -0.38 -10.21 -6.05
CA ILE A 154 -1.24 -9.72 -7.13
C ILE A 154 -0.67 -10.11 -8.49
N THR A 155 0.60 -9.79 -8.75
CA THR A 155 1.24 -10.03 -10.04
C THR A 155 1.43 -11.51 -10.34
N ALA A 156 1.54 -12.36 -9.31
CA ALA A 156 1.60 -13.82 -9.43
C ALA A 156 0.23 -14.49 -9.62
N GLY A 157 -0.89 -13.74 -9.56
CA GLY A 157 -2.24 -14.33 -9.65
C GLY A 157 -2.68 -15.06 -8.38
N ALA A 158 -2.03 -14.77 -7.25
CA ALA A 158 -2.38 -15.31 -5.93
C ALA A 158 -3.36 -14.38 -5.18
N PHE A 159 -4.12 -13.56 -5.90
CA PHE A 159 -5.06 -12.59 -5.34
C PHE A 159 -6.50 -13.00 -5.66
N ARG A 160 -7.35 -13.02 -4.63
CA ARG A 160 -8.77 -13.34 -4.71
C ARG A 160 -9.61 -12.28 -4.00
N GLU A 161 -10.74 -11.96 -4.59
CA GLU A 161 -11.76 -11.07 -4.06
C GLU A 161 -13.10 -11.80 -4.07
N TRP A 162 -13.90 -11.69 -3.01
CA TRP A 162 -15.29 -12.16 -2.98
C TRP A 162 -16.23 -11.19 -2.28
N ARG A 163 -17.50 -11.24 -2.67
CA ARG A 163 -18.59 -10.52 -2.02
C ARG A 163 -19.55 -11.53 -1.39
N VAL A 164 -19.97 -11.29 -0.16
CA VAL A 164 -20.99 -12.11 0.52
C VAL A 164 -22.09 -11.24 1.10
N ARG A 165 -23.34 -11.56 0.75
CA ARG A 165 -24.51 -10.95 1.38
C ARG A 165 -24.85 -11.70 2.67
N ARG A 166 -24.80 -11.02 3.80
CA ARG A 166 -25.19 -11.51 5.13
C ARG A 166 -26.47 -10.80 5.58
N ALA A 167 -27.06 -11.21 6.70
CA ALA A 167 -28.31 -10.63 7.20
C ALA A 167 -28.16 -9.14 7.56
N ASP A 168 -26.98 -8.75 8.02
CA ASP A 168 -26.64 -7.39 8.41
C ASP A 168 -26.30 -6.52 7.18
N GLY A 169 -25.61 -7.05 6.17
CA GLY A 169 -25.17 -6.24 5.04
C GLY A 169 -24.41 -7.00 3.96
N THR A 170 -23.79 -6.24 3.06
CA THR A 170 -22.83 -6.75 2.09
C THR A 170 -21.44 -6.68 2.71
N TRP A 171 -20.71 -7.81 2.66
CA TRP A 171 -19.31 -7.87 3.05
C TRP A 171 -18.43 -8.10 1.83
N HIS A 172 -17.29 -7.41 1.80
CA HIS A 172 -16.25 -7.59 0.80
C HIS A 172 -15.05 -8.26 1.46
N GLY A 173 -14.52 -9.30 0.84
CA GLY A 173 -13.36 -10.02 1.32
C GLY A 173 -12.26 -10.08 0.29
N HIS A 174 -11.03 -10.18 0.75
CA HIS A 174 -9.86 -10.39 -0.08
C HIS A 174 -8.92 -11.41 0.55
N ALA A 175 -8.13 -12.06 -0.30
CA ALA A 175 -7.06 -12.96 0.11
C ALA A 175 -5.85 -12.80 -0.81
N LEU A 176 -4.67 -12.78 -0.20
CA LEU A 176 -3.36 -12.81 -0.85
C LEU A 176 -2.68 -14.13 -0.46
N GLY A 177 -2.16 -14.86 -1.45
CA GLY A 177 -1.26 -15.99 -1.26
C GLY A 177 -1.81 -17.38 -1.62
N PRO A 178 -1.05 -18.45 -1.30
CA PRO A 178 0.26 -18.37 -0.64
C PRO A 178 1.36 -18.02 -1.67
N ASP A 179 1.98 -16.86 -1.50
CA ASP A 179 3.34 -16.64 -1.96
C ASP A 179 4.31 -17.01 -0.82
N ALA A 180 5.63 -16.95 -1.08
CA ALA A 180 6.68 -17.53 -0.22
C ALA A 180 6.73 -17.01 1.24
N GLY A 181 5.86 -16.07 1.64
CA GLY A 181 5.77 -15.49 2.98
C GLY A 181 4.48 -15.80 3.76
N GLY A 182 3.51 -16.53 3.19
CA GLY A 182 2.27 -16.91 3.87
C GLY A 182 1.00 -16.50 3.12
N SER A 183 -0.16 -16.59 3.78
CA SER A 183 -1.44 -16.11 3.25
C SER A 183 -2.04 -15.05 4.18
N SER A 184 -2.53 -13.95 3.63
CA SER A 184 -3.30 -12.94 4.35
C SER A 184 -4.73 -12.88 3.80
N SER A 185 -5.72 -12.67 4.68
CA SER A 185 -7.10 -12.45 4.27
C SER A 185 -7.80 -11.50 5.23
N GLY A 186 -8.68 -10.66 4.69
CA GLY A 186 -9.52 -9.77 5.49
C GLY A 186 -10.92 -9.66 4.89
N GLU A 187 -11.89 -9.36 5.75
CA GLU A 187 -13.25 -9.03 5.36
C GLU A 187 -13.63 -7.68 5.97
N SER A 188 -14.17 -6.79 5.18
CA SER A 188 -14.68 -5.48 5.62
C SER A 188 -16.14 -5.30 5.20
N TRP A 189 -16.83 -4.47 5.96
CA TRP A 189 -18.17 -4.02 5.62
C TRP A 189 -18.12 -3.08 4.41
N ALA A 190 -19.03 -3.26 3.45
CA ALA A 190 -19.25 -2.23 2.43
C ALA A 190 -20.02 -1.08 3.08
N ALA A 191 -19.38 0.05 3.40
CA ALA A 191 -20.13 1.21 3.88
C ALA A 191 -21.16 1.62 2.81
N THR A 192 -22.34 2.06 3.23
CA THR A 192 -23.43 2.43 2.29
C THR A 192 -23.04 3.55 1.33
N GLU A 193 -22.06 4.37 1.69
CA GLU A 193 -21.51 5.46 0.86
C GLU A 193 -20.47 4.94 -0.17
N ASP A 194 -19.86 3.77 0.08
CA ASP A 194 -18.95 3.08 -0.85
C ASP A 194 -19.70 2.29 -1.95
N GLU A 195 -20.99 2.01 -1.77
CA GLU A 195 -21.78 1.25 -2.75
C GLU A 195 -21.96 2.02 -4.08
N GLU A 196 -21.95 3.36 -4.06
CA GLU A 196 -22.05 4.21 -5.26
C GLU A 196 -20.70 4.47 -5.95
N ASP A 197 -19.57 4.52 -5.21
CA ASP A 197 -18.24 4.91 -5.74
C ASP A 197 -17.31 3.70 -6.02
N ILE A 198 -17.44 2.61 -5.24
CA ILE A 198 -16.70 1.34 -5.46
C ILE A 198 -17.44 0.42 -6.44
N GLY A 199 -18.69 0.77 -6.77
CA GLY A 199 -19.52 0.14 -7.77
C GLY A 199 -20.15 -1.17 -7.30
N ALA A 200 -21.47 -1.26 -7.45
CA ALA A 200 -22.28 -2.47 -7.29
C ALA A 200 -21.92 -3.66 -8.22
N ALA A 201 -20.79 -3.61 -8.93
CA ALA A 201 -20.37 -4.50 -10.01
C ALA A 201 -19.14 -5.38 -9.69
N GLY A 202 -18.71 -5.41 -8.43
CA GLY A 202 -17.66 -6.32 -7.99
C GLY A 202 -18.08 -7.80 -8.09
N PRO A 203 -17.12 -8.74 -8.29
CA PRO A 203 -17.43 -10.15 -8.48
C PRO A 203 -17.95 -10.84 -7.21
N ASP A 204 -18.89 -11.78 -7.34
CA ASP A 204 -19.32 -12.63 -6.21
C ASP A 204 -18.14 -13.43 -5.63
N ASP A 205 -17.29 -13.96 -6.51
CA ASP A 205 -16.01 -14.61 -6.19
C ASP A 205 -15.11 -14.59 -7.43
N ARG A 206 -13.93 -13.97 -7.32
CA ARG A 206 -12.97 -13.87 -8.41
C ARG A 206 -11.55 -14.12 -7.91
N ARG A 207 -10.90 -15.06 -8.59
CA ARG A 207 -9.44 -15.19 -8.58
C ARG A 207 -8.88 -14.45 -9.77
N TRP A 208 -7.97 -13.52 -9.51
CA TRP A 208 -7.33 -12.74 -10.55
C TRP A 208 -6.20 -13.54 -11.19
N ALA A 209 -6.09 -13.44 -12.52
CA ALA A 209 -5.02 -14.09 -13.26
C ALA A 209 -3.65 -13.45 -12.96
N PRO A 210 -2.55 -14.22 -13.11
CA PRO A 210 -1.21 -13.64 -13.08
C PRO A 210 -1.04 -12.59 -14.17
N TRP A 211 -0.19 -11.60 -13.91
CA TRP A 211 0.07 -10.53 -14.88
C TRP A 211 0.80 -11.08 -16.11
N PRO A 212 0.37 -10.71 -17.33
CA PRO A 212 1.05 -11.13 -18.55
C PRO A 212 2.44 -10.50 -18.61
N THR A 213 3.47 -11.30 -18.82
CA THR A 213 4.84 -10.79 -19.03
C THR A 213 4.93 -10.06 -20.36
N ARG A 214 5.69 -8.96 -20.38
CA ARG A 214 6.03 -8.27 -21.62
C ARG A 214 6.78 -9.24 -22.53
N ARG A 215 6.30 -9.44 -23.76
CA ARG A 215 7.06 -10.21 -24.76
C ARG A 215 8.19 -9.32 -25.25
N ASP A 216 9.41 -9.84 -25.26
CA ASP A 216 10.49 -9.24 -26.03
C ASP A 216 10.05 -9.27 -27.50
N GLY A 217 9.87 -8.08 -28.09
CA GLY A 217 9.52 -7.92 -29.50
C GLY A 217 10.69 -8.25 -30.42
#